data_AF-A0A840IWZ5-F1
#
_entry.id   AF-A0A840IWZ5-F1
#
_cell.length_a   1.000
_cell.length_b   1.000
_cell.length_c   1.000
_cell.angle_alpha   90.00
_cell.angle_beta   90.00
_cell.angle_gamma   90.00
#
_symmetry.space_group_name_H-M   'P 1'
#
loop_
_entity.id
_entity.type
_entity.pdbx_description
1 polymer ?
#
loop_
_entity_poly.entity_id
_entity_poly.type
_entity_poly.pdbx_seq_one_letter_code
_entity_poly.pdbx_strand_id
1 'polypeptide(L)'
;MFSIIVVPAAGDRTNEDFRLGPGESLEFGREPAASGAGRLRIAHAGVSRRAGTISATGTHWSLTNRSRTQTYVVENPEGAGEHMKVGPGRIAAPVPFEFSRVVLPSAGDLLSFDVWAPRHEYLDEHVEIAAGEPTVSAFPLDRTKRYFLVLAALCEPRLRGLPLAPLPTVDQLVERLRPVWPGVTRATVQWNIDYLAVKMRLKPRPDAADLGPRVNGKKTSLVSLALRFDLVGEHDLTHLAPR
;
A
#
# COMPACT_ATOMS: atom_id res chain seq x y z
N MET A 1 -6.31 14.67 20.73
CA MET A 1 -6.58 13.41 21.47
C MET A 1 -6.33 12.27 20.51
N PHE A 2 -5.32 11.44 20.75
CA PHE A 2 -4.99 10.33 19.87
C PHE A 2 -5.98 9.20 20.13
N SER A 3 -6.87 8.92 19.19
CA SER A 3 -7.80 7.80 19.28
C SER A 3 -7.75 7.00 17.99
N ILE A 4 -7.70 5.68 18.10
CA ILE A 4 -7.93 4.81 16.95
C ILE A 4 -9.40 4.45 16.88
N ILE A 5 -9.92 4.29 15.66
CA ILE A 5 -11.30 3.88 15.39
C ILE A 5 -11.26 2.54 14.69
N VAL A 6 -11.91 1.53 15.27
CA VAL A 6 -12.05 0.21 14.64
C VAL A 6 -13.44 0.14 14.03
N VAL A 7 -13.49 -0.02 12.71
CA VAL A 7 -14.70 -0.05 11.88
C VAL A 7 -14.92 -1.49 11.41
N PRO A 8 -15.96 -2.18 11.89
CA PRO A 8 -16.25 -3.55 11.45
C PRO A 8 -16.66 -3.61 9.97
N ALA A 9 -16.50 -4.78 9.33
CA ALA A 9 -16.93 -4.95 7.94
C ALA A 9 -18.43 -4.68 7.74
N ALA A 10 -18.76 -4.06 6.60
CA ALA A 10 -20.13 -3.76 6.19
C ALA A 10 -20.98 -5.05 6.09
N GLY A 11 -22.07 -5.11 6.85
CA GLY A 11 -23.03 -6.22 6.82
C GLY A 11 -23.60 -6.60 8.19
N ASP A 12 -22.94 -6.20 9.27
CA ASP A 12 -23.38 -6.50 10.63
C ASP A 12 -24.13 -5.30 11.23
N ARG A 13 -25.47 -5.35 11.19
CA ARG A 13 -26.39 -4.22 11.48
C ARG A 13 -26.40 -3.75 12.95
N THR A 14 -25.51 -4.28 13.79
CA THR A 14 -25.34 -3.94 15.21
C THR A 14 -23.99 -3.32 15.54
N ASN A 15 -23.08 -3.14 14.58
CA ASN A 15 -21.71 -2.72 14.86
C ASN A 15 -21.58 -1.20 14.96
N GLU A 16 -21.49 -0.72 16.20
CA GLU A 16 -20.94 0.60 16.52
C GLU A 16 -19.42 0.59 16.28
N ASP A 17 -18.88 1.70 15.76
CA ASP A 17 -17.45 1.89 15.66
C ASP A 17 -16.82 1.94 17.06
N PHE A 18 -15.70 1.25 17.26
CA PHE A 18 -15.02 1.25 18.55
C PHE A 18 -13.94 2.34 18.57
N ARG A 19 -14.05 3.29 19.50
CA ARG A 19 -13.03 4.32 19.72
C ARG A 19 -12.15 3.90 20.88
N LEU A 20 -10.84 3.84 20.64
CA LEU A 20 -9.84 3.45 21.63
C LEU A 20 -8.87 4.62 21.87
N GLY A 21 -8.80 5.08 23.11
CA GLY A 21 -7.76 6.00 23.57
C GLY A 21 -6.45 5.27 23.91
N PRO A 22 -5.35 6.00 24.14
CA PRO A 22 -4.04 5.39 24.39
C PRO A 22 -4.07 4.51 25.64
N GLY A 23 -3.55 3.29 25.53
CA GLY A 23 -3.57 2.28 26.59
C GLY A 23 -4.83 1.41 26.61
N GLU A 24 -5.86 1.76 25.84
CA GLU A 24 -7.04 0.92 25.68
C GLU A 24 -6.80 -0.19 24.66
N SER A 25 -7.59 -1.26 24.79
CA SER A 25 -7.54 -2.41 23.91
C SER A 25 -8.91 -3.00 23.63
N LEU A 26 -9.01 -3.65 22.48
CA LEU A 26 -10.21 -4.30 21.97
C LEU A 26 -9.86 -5.75 21.59
N GLU A 27 -10.48 -6.72 22.25
CA GLU A 27 -10.42 -8.11 21.81
C GLU A 27 -11.36 -8.37 20.64
N PHE A 28 -10.89 -9.17 19.68
CA PHE A 28 -11.69 -9.63 18.56
C PHE A 28 -11.64 -11.15 18.38
N GLY A 29 -12.70 -11.70 17.80
CA GLY A 29 -12.82 -13.13 17.50
C GLY A 29 -14.27 -13.58 17.40
N ARG A 30 -14.49 -14.90 17.37
CA ARG A 30 -15.86 -15.46 17.32
C ARG A 30 -16.62 -15.31 18.65
N GLU A 31 -15.89 -15.41 19.76
CA GLU A 31 -16.36 -15.31 21.15
C GLU A 31 -15.30 -14.54 21.97
N PRO A 32 -15.05 -13.26 21.65
CA PRO A 32 -14.05 -12.46 22.33
C PRO A 32 -14.49 -12.20 23.77
N ALA A 33 -13.52 -12.17 24.69
CA ALA A 33 -13.81 -11.68 26.03
C ALA A 33 -14.07 -10.17 25.97
N ALA A 34 -14.95 -9.66 26.83
CA ALA A 34 -15.08 -8.21 26.99
C ALA A 34 -13.78 -7.68 27.61
N SER A 35 -13.20 -6.64 27.00
CA SER A 35 -11.99 -5.98 27.51
C SER A 35 -12.15 -4.47 27.40
N GLY A 36 -11.93 -3.74 28.49
CA GLY A 36 -11.89 -2.27 28.51
C GLY A 36 -12.99 -1.62 27.66
N ALA A 37 -12.61 -1.20 26.45
CA ALA A 37 -13.44 -0.48 25.48
C ALA A 37 -14.46 -1.33 24.68
N GLY A 38 -14.54 -2.64 24.88
CA GLY A 38 -15.58 -3.48 24.30
C GLY A 38 -15.11 -4.83 23.77
N ARG A 39 -15.76 -5.31 22.72
CA ARG A 39 -15.39 -6.55 22.01
C ARG A 39 -15.88 -6.52 20.56
N LEU A 40 -15.02 -6.92 19.63
CA LEU A 40 -15.38 -7.04 18.21
C LEU A 40 -15.69 -8.51 17.88
N ARG A 41 -16.98 -8.81 17.71
CA ARG A 41 -17.43 -10.17 17.35
C ARG A 41 -17.36 -10.36 15.84
N ILE A 42 -16.68 -11.43 15.42
CA ILE A 42 -16.61 -11.88 14.02
C ILE A 42 -17.24 -13.28 13.97
N ALA A 43 -18.53 -13.34 13.65
CA ALA A 43 -19.35 -14.55 13.77
C ALA A 43 -19.11 -15.57 12.63
N HIS A 44 -17.85 -16.01 12.45
CA HIS A 44 -17.48 -16.96 11.40
C HIS A 44 -16.74 -18.18 11.96
N ALA A 45 -17.05 -19.37 11.45
CA ALA A 45 -16.51 -20.64 11.96
C ALA A 45 -14.99 -20.76 11.78
N GLY A 46 -14.44 -20.16 10.72
CA GLY A 46 -13.00 -20.12 10.44
C GLY A 46 -12.19 -19.17 11.33
N VAL A 47 -12.85 -18.37 12.17
CA VAL A 47 -12.21 -17.43 13.11
C VAL A 47 -12.12 -18.06 14.51
N SER A 48 -10.96 -17.89 15.15
CA SER A 48 -10.74 -18.35 16.53
C SER A 48 -11.68 -17.64 17.51
N ARG A 49 -12.10 -18.34 18.59
CA ARG A 49 -12.93 -17.74 19.65
C ARG A 49 -12.33 -16.44 20.17
N ARG A 50 -11.04 -16.48 20.51
CA ARG A 50 -10.20 -15.32 20.83
C ARG A 50 -9.15 -15.20 19.72
N ALA A 51 -9.43 -14.42 18.70
CA ALA A 51 -8.59 -14.31 17.51
C ALA A 51 -7.41 -13.35 17.74
N GLY A 52 -7.64 -12.25 18.44
CA GLY A 52 -6.56 -11.32 18.73
C GLY A 52 -6.98 -10.13 19.59
N THR A 53 -6.08 -9.15 19.65
CA THR A 53 -6.28 -7.89 20.36
C THR A 53 -5.68 -6.75 19.56
N ILE A 54 -6.43 -5.66 19.48
CA ILE A 54 -5.98 -4.35 19.00
C ILE A 54 -5.68 -3.52 20.23
N SER A 55 -4.52 -2.86 20.29
CA SER A 55 -4.17 -1.96 21.38
C SER A 55 -3.74 -0.61 20.82
N ALA A 56 -4.35 0.46 21.33
CA ALA A 56 -3.99 1.82 20.98
C ALA A 56 -2.75 2.27 21.77
N THR A 57 -1.75 2.79 21.09
CA THR A 57 -0.58 3.43 21.68
C THR A 57 -0.53 4.88 21.19
N GLY A 58 0.26 5.76 21.80
CA GLY A 58 0.20 7.22 21.54
C GLY A 58 0.07 7.59 20.05
N THR A 59 1.09 7.31 19.24
CA THR A 59 1.17 7.69 17.82
C THR A 59 0.98 6.53 16.84
N HIS A 60 0.68 5.32 17.32
CA HIS A 60 0.48 4.13 16.49
C HIS A 60 -0.48 3.17 17.18
N TRP A 61 -0.67 1.98 16.63
CA TRP A 61 -1.40 0.91 17.32
C TRP A 61 -0.71 -0.42 17.11
N SER A 62 -1.12 -1.43 17.87
CA SER A 62 -0.52 -2.76 17.75
C SER A 62 -1.55 -3.87 17.63
N LEU A 63 -1.18 -4.91 16.88
CA LEU A 63 -1.98 -6.10 16.66
C LEU A 63 -1.32 -7.31 17.33
N THR A 64 -2.06 -7.97 18.22
CA THR A 64 -1.71 -9.29 18.75
C THR A 64 -2.52 -10.35 18.02
N ASN A 65 -1.83 -11.28 17.36
CA ASN A 65 -2.43 -12.47 16.75
C ASN A 65 -2.38 -13.63 17.75
N ARG A 66 -3.56 -14.05 18.24
CA ARG A 66 -3.70 -15.18 19.17
C ARG A 66 -3.99 -16.50 18.48
N SER A 67 -4.15 -16.50 17.15
CA SER A 67 -4.22 -17.73 16.38
C SER A 67 -2.92 -18.52 16.52
N ARG A 68 -3.04 -19.84 16.60
CA ARG A 68 -1.91 -20.77 16.61
C ARG A 68 -1.51 -21.24 15.22
N THR A 69 -2.35 -20.99 14.21
CA THR A 69 -2.20 -21.60 12.88
C THR A 69 -2.33 -20.61 11.73
N GLN A 70 -2.91 -19.43 11.95
CA GLN A 70 -3.21 -18.48 10.88
C GLN A 70 -2.34 -17.23 11.01
N THR A 71 -1.80 -16.78 9.88
CA THR A 71 -1.18 -15.45 9.75
C THR A 71 -2.26 -14.44 9.41
N TYR A 72 -2.25 -13.29 10.07
CA TYR A 72 -3.08 -12.14 9.69
C TYR A 72 -2.27 -11.20 8.80
N VAL A 73 -2.97 -10.46 7.95
CA VAL A 73 -2.37 -9.42 7.11
C VAL A 73 -2.96 -8.09 7.55
N VAL A 74 -2.11 -7.07 7.70
CA VAL A 74 -2.55 -5.69 7.81
C VAL A 74 -2.15 -5.01 6.52
N GLU A 75 -3.14 -4.63 5.72
CA GLU A 75 -2.97 -3.93 4.46
C GLU A 75 -3.04 -2.42 4.71
N ASN A 76 -2.26 -1.65 3.97
CA ASN A 76 -2.42 -0.21 3.82
C ASN A 76 -3.19 0.03 2.52
N PRO A 77 -4.51 0.34 2.57
CA PRO A 77 -5.29 0.55 1.35
C PRO A 77 -4.83 1.75 0.52
N GLU A 78 -4.11 2.71 1.13
CA GLU A 78 -3.54 3.89 0.46
C GLU A 78 -2.12 3.64 -0.05
N GLY A 79 -1.44 2.60 0.44
CA GLY A 79 -0.02 2.30 0.18
C GLY A 79 0.23 1.44 -1.06
N ALA A 80 -0.65 1.47 -2.07
CA ALA A 80 -0.47 0.76 -3.34
C ALA A 80 -0.15 -0.76 -3.22
N GLY A 81 -0.69 -1.44 -2.20
CA GLY A 81 -0.42 -2.85 -1.92
C GLY A 81 0.61 -3.13 -0.83
N GLU A 82 1.08 -2.08 -0.14
CA GLU A 82 1.81 -2.22 1.09
C GLU A 82 1.01 -3.03 2.12
N HIS A 83 1.70 -3.98 2.75
CA HIS A 83 1.12 -4.80 3.80
C HIS A 83 2.19 -5.32 4.75
N MET A 84 1.77 -5.68 5.96
CA MET A 84 2.59 -6.41 6.92
C MET A 84 1.91 -7.70 7.34
N LYS A 85 2.73 -8.73 7.60
CA LYS A 85 2.25 -10.01 8.13
C LYS A 85 2.38 -10.04 9.65
N VAL A 86 1.32 -10.50 10.32
CA VAL A 86 1.31 -10.77 11.75
C VAL A 86 1.14 -12.27 11.93
N GLY A 87 2.27 -12.97 12.05
CA GLY A 87 2.30 -14.42 12.17
C GLY A 87 1.57 -14.96 13.41
N PRO A 88 1.26 -16.27 13.45
CA PRO A 88 0.60 -16.90 14.58
C PRO A 88 1.35 -16.64 15.90
N GLY A 89 0.63 -16.27 16.96
CA GLY A 89 1.21 -16.00 18.28
C GLY A 89 2.05 -14.72 18.38
N ARG A 90 2.15 -13.90 17.32
CA ARG A 90 2.88 -12.63 17.39
C ARG A 90 2.14 -11.65 18.30
N ILE A 91 2.84 -11.16 19.32
CA ILE A 91 2.31 -10.23 20.33
C ILE A 91 2.72 -8.81 19.96
N ALA A 92 1.77 -7.87 20.11
CA ALA A 92 1.97 -6.43 19.98
C ALA A 92 2.78 -6.03 18.73
N ALA A 93 2.43 -6.57 17.56
CA ALA A 93 3.04 -6.15 16.31
C ALA A 93 2.68 -4.68 16.04
N PRO A 94 3.65 -3.74 16.00
CA PRO A 94 3.35 -2.34 15.76
C PRO A 94 2.88 -2.16 14.32
N VAL A 95 1.77 -1.43 14.13
CA VAL A 95 1.19 -1.12 12.83
C VAL A 95 1.47 0.36 12.52
N PRO A 96 2.21 0.65 11.43
CA PRO A 96 2.64 2.00 11.10
C PRO A 96 1.73 2.67 10.04
N PHE A 97 0.47 2.24 9.90
CA PHE A 97 -0.44 2.80 8.89
C PHE A 97 -1.56 3.61 9.54
N GLU A 98 -1.85 4.77 8.95
CA GLU A 98 -2.94 5.65 9.36
C GLU A 98 -4.31 5.06 9.01
N PHE A 99 -4.42 4.47 7.82
CA PHE A 99 -5.56 3.66 7.43
C PHE A 99 -5.10 2.22 7.20
N SER A 100 -5.66 1.30 7.99
CA SER A 100 -5.31 -0.11 7.94
C SER A 100 -6.54 -0.96 7.68
N ARG A 101 -6.38 -2.02 6.88
CA ARG A 101 -7.34 -3.13 6.82
C ARG A 101 -6.71 -4.38 7.41
N VAL A 102 -7.30 -4.91 8.48
CA VAL A 102 -6.89 -6.20 9.03
C VAL A 102 -7.65 -7.29 8.31
N VAL A 103 -6.92 -8.23 7.70
CA VAL A 103 -7.45 -9.35 6.94
C VAL A 103 -7.14 -10.67 7.65
N LEU A 104 -8.17 -11.48 7.85
CA LEU A 104 -8.12 -12.79 8.48
C LEU A 104 -8.52 -13.87 7.46
N PRO A 105 -7.71 -14.92 7.28
CA PRO A 105 -8.11 -16.04 6.43
C PRO A 105 -9.20 -16.87 7.12
N SER A 106 -10.27 -17.21 6.41
CA SER A 106 -11.31 -18.06 6.96
C SER A 106 -11.90 -19.02 5.92
N ALA A 107 -11.42 -20.27 5.90
CA ALA A 107 -12.02 -21.42 5.19
C ALA A 107 -12.74 -21.10 3.85
N GLY A 108 -12.06 -20.42 2.93
CA GLY A 108 -12.58 -20.07 1.60
C GLY A 108 -12.94 -18.59 1.41
N ASP A 109 -12.91 -17.80 2.48
CA ASP A 109 -13.16 -16.36 2.47
C ASP A 109 -12.05 -15.57 3.19
N LEU A 110 -11.98 -14.26 2.92
CA LEU A 110 -11.13 -13.29 3.60
C LEU A 110 -12.01 -12.31 4.36
N LEU A 111 -12.02 -12.45 5.68
CA LEU A 111 -12.73 -11.52 6.55
C LEU A 111 -11.86 -10.33 6.85
N SER A 112 -12.48 -9.16 7.01
CA SER A 112 -11.73 -7.95 7.33
C SER A 112 -12.47 -7.02 8.28
N PHE A 113 -11.72 -6.09 8.85
CA PHE A 113 -12.22 -4.88 9.48
C PHE A 113 -11.16 -3.78 9.30
N ASP A 114 -11.60 -2.54 9.37
CA ASP A 114 -10.74 -1.39 9.14
C ASP A 114 -10.34 -0.73 10.47
N VAL A 115 -9.15 -0.16 10.53
CA VAL A 115 -8.63 0.58 11.69
C VAL A 115 -8.08 1.92 11.21
N TRP A 116 -8.59 2.99 11.79
CA TRP A 116 -8.22 4.36 11.48
C TRP A 116 -7.41 4.89 12.65
N ALA A 117 -6.16 5.22 12.43
CA ALA A 117 -5.23 5.77 13.41
C ALA A 117 -5.02 7.27 13.16
N PRO A 118 -4.55 8.01 14.18
CA PRO A 118 -4.15 9.40 14.00
C PRO A 118 -3.11 9.55 12.89
N ARG A 119 -3.16 10.69 12.18
CA ARG A 119 -2.14 11.02 11.18
C ARG A 119 -0.75 11.09 11.81
N HIS A 120 0.25 10.62 11.09
CA HIS A 120 1.63 10.82 11.45
C HIS A 120 2.01 12.29 11.24
N GLU A 121 2.82 12.80 12.16
CA GLU A 121 3.47 14.10 12.01
C GLU A 121 4.72 13.90 11.15
N TYR A 122 4.82 14.67 10.07
CA TYR A 122 5.98 14.72 9.21
C TYR A 122 6.75 16.02 9.46
N LEU A 123 8.05 16.02 9.21
CA LEU A 123 8.85 17.24 9.27
C LEU A 123 8.39 18.21 8.18
N ASP A 124 8.34 19.50 8.51
CA ASP A 124 8.08 20.55 7.54
C ASP A 124 9.18 20.57 6.45
N GLU A 125 8.78 20.78 5.20
CA GLU A 125 9.70 20.82 4.04
C GLU A 125 10.69 22.00 4.11
N HIS A 126 10.43 22.98 4.97
CA HIS A 126 11.28 24.15 5.20
C HIS A 126 12.39 23.87 6.24
N VAL A 127 13.19 22.84 5.99
CA VAL A 127 14.44 22.67 6.75
C VAL A 127 15.49 23.60 6.15
N GLU A 128 16.15 24.41 6.99
CA GLU A 128 17.24 25.28 6.55
C GLU A 128 18.29 24.46 5.78
N ILE A 129 18.56 24.85 4.54
CA ILE A 129 19.55 24.17 3.70
C ILE A 129 20.92 24.43 4.32
N ALA A 130 21.43 23.43 5.03
CA ALA A 130 22.78 23.45 5.56
C ALA A 130 23.79 23.62 4.40
N ALA A 131 24.86 24.39 4.66
CA ALA A 131 25.90 24.62 3.66
C ALA A 131 26.59 23.30 3.26
N GLY A 132 26.69 23.03 1.96
CA GLY A 132 27.32 21.82 1.43
C GLY A 132 26.91 21.51 -0.02
N GLU A 133 27.50 20.47 -0.59
CA GLU A 133 27.09 19.95 -1.90
C GLU A 133 25.67 19.37 -1.82
N PRO A 134 24.78 19.67 -2.79
CA PRO A 134 23.41 19.18 -2.76
C PRO A 134 23.36 17.67 -2.94
N THR A 135 22.47 17.00 -2.19
CA THR A 135 22.24 15.57 -2.34
C THR A 135 21.67 15.26 -3.73
N VAL A 136 22.33 14.39 -4.48
CA VAL A 136 21.87 13.95 -5.80
C VAL A 136 20.67 13.02 -5.65
N SER A 137 19.58 13.31 -6.37
CA SER A 137 18.39 12.44 -6.39
C SER A 137 18.72 11.05 -6.95
N ALA A 138 18.29 10.01 -6.23
CA ALA A 138 18.43 8.62 -6.66
C ALA A 138 17.71 8.35 -8.00
N PHE A 139 16.53 8.98 -8.17
CA PHE A 139 15.65 8.84 -9.33
C PHE A 139 15.21 10.22 -9.84
N PRO A 140 15.94 10.83 -10.80
CA PRO A 140 15.64 12.16 -11.31
C PRO A 140 14.49 12.13 -12.33
N LEU A 141 13.29 11.81 -11.84
CA LEU A 141 12.04 11.81 -12.60
C LEU A 141 11.42 13.21 -12.59
N ASP A 142 10.94 13.64 -13.74
CA ASP A 142 10.25 14.90 -13.94
C ASP A 142 8.78 14.62 -14.26
N ARG A 143 7.89 15.00 -13.33
CA ARG A 143 6.45 14.76 -13.40
C ARG A 143 5.77 15.41 -14.61
N THR A 144 6.40 16.42 -15.21
CA THR A 144 5.86 17.15 -16.36
C THR A 144 6.08 16.44 -17.70
N LYS A 145 6.88 15.35 -17.72
CA LYS A 145 7.30 14.70 -18.97
C LYS A 145 6.45 13.51 -19.32
N ARG A 146 6.35 13.20 -20.61
CA ARG A 146 5.55 12.08 -21.15
C ARG A 146 5.96 10.71 -20.60
N TYR A 147 7.23 10.51 -20.27
CA TYR A 147 7.67 9.26 -19.65
C TYR A 147 7.04 9.06 -18.27
N PHE A 148 6.79 10.14 -17.53
CA PHE A 148 6.13 10.08 -16.23
C PHE A 148 4.66 9.69 -16.39
N LEU A 149 3.96 10.24 -17.39
CA LEU A 149 2.59 9.80 -17.74
C LEU A 149 2.53 8.30 -18.04
N VAL A 150 3.52 7.77 -18.77
CA VAL A 150 3.60 6.32 -19.05
C VAL A 150 3.83 5.52 -17.77
N LEU A 151 4.68 6.01 -16.85
CA LEU A 151 4.90 5.36 -15.56
C LEU A 151 3.64 5.37 -14.68
N ALA A 152 2.93 6.49 -14.64
CA ALA A 152 1.66 6.63 -13.93
C ALA A 152 0.60 5.68 -14.48
N ALA A 153 0.43 5.62 -15.80
CA ALA A 153 -0.51 4.69 -16.44
C ALA A 153 -0.15 3.20 -16.22
N LEU A 154 1.14 2.88 -16.11
CA LEU A 154 1.59 1.53 -15.76
C LEU A 154 1.23 1.15 -14.31
N CYS A 155 1.29 2.11 -13.39
CA CYS A 155 1.02 1.91 -11.96
C CYS A 155 -0.47 2.04 -11.60
N GLU A 156 -1.26 2.72 -12.44
CA GLU A 156 -2.66 3.07 -12.18
C GLU A 156 -3.52 1.91 -11.64
N PRO A 157 -3.52 0.68 -12.22
CA PRO A 157 -4.37 -0.38 -11.70
C PRO A 157 -4.09 -0.73 -10.23
N ARG A 158 -2.82 -0.70 -9.82
CA ARG A 158 -2.40 -1.03 -8.45
C ARG A 158 -2.66 0.11 -7.49
N LEU A 159 -2.47 1.35 -7.95
CA LEU A 159 -2.79 2.56 -7.21
C LEU A 159 -4.31 2.71 -6.97
N ARG A 160 -5.16 2.13 -7.81
CA ARG A 160 -6.63 2.12 -7.61
C ARG A 160 -7.15 0.94 -6.77
N GLY A 161 -6.33 0.42 -5.85
CA GLY A 161 -6.76 -0.61 -4.91
C GLY A 161 -6.81 -2.04 -5.46
N LEU A 162 -6.09 -2.33 -6.56
CA LEU A 162 -5.87 -3.69 -7.05
C LEU A 162 -4.37 -4.07 -6.98
N PRO A 163 -3.80 -4.34 -5.79
CA PRO A 163 -2.36 -4.55 -5.59
C PRO A 163 -1.71 -5.59 -6.53
N LEU A 164 -2.47 -6.64 -6.84
CA LEU A 164 -2.03 -7.77 -7.67
C LEU A 164 -2.50 -7.68 -9.12
N ALA A 165 -3.03 -6.54 -9.55
CA ALA A 165 -3.48 -6.36 -10.92
C ALA A 165 -2.36 -6.66 -11.92
N PRO A 166 -2.68 -7.35 -13.04
CA PRO A 166 -1.74 -7.54 -14.13
C PRO A 166 -1.37 -6.19 -14.73
N LEU A 167 -0.13 -6.06 -15.19
CA LEU A 167 0.33 -4.82 -15.78
C LEU A 167 -0.30 -4.59 -17.15
N PRO A 168 -0.65 -3.35 -17.50
CA PRO A 168 -1.26 -3.06 -18.78
C PRO A 168 -0.31 -3.36 -19.95
N THR A 169 -0.89 -3.88 -21.03
CA THR A 169 -0.21 -4.08 -22.30
C THR A 169 0.16 -2.73 -22.92
N VAL A 170 1.05 -2.74 -23.93
CA VAL A 170 1.39 -1.48 -24.64
C VAL A 170 0.14 -0.86 -25.28
N ASP A 171 -0.82 -1.69 -25.70
CA ASP A 171 -2.04 -1.22 -26.36
C ASP A 171 -3.00 -0.60 -25.38
N GLN A 172 -3.18 -1.23 -24.22
CA GLN A 172 -3.95 -0.67 -23.13
C GLN A 172 -3.35 0.67 -22.67
N LEU A 173 -2.02 0.82 -22.65
CA LEU A 173 -1.37 2.09 -22.34
C LEU A 173 -1.65 3.15 -23.42
N VAL A 174 -1.56 2.80 -24.71
CA VAL A 174 -1.87 3.73 -25.81
C VAL A 174 -3.31 4.23 -25.71
N GLU A 175 -4.27 3.32 -25.51
CA GLU A 175 -5.69 3.67 -25.33
C GLU A 175 -5.88 4.57 -24.11
N ARG A 176 -5.25 4.22 -22.98
CA ARG A 176 -5.37 4.96 -21.73
C ARG A 176 -4.79 6.37 -21.79
N LEU A 177 -3.70 6.55 -22.54
CA LEU A 177 -2.97 7.83 -22.65
C LEU A 177 -3.53 8.75 -23.75
N ARG A 178 -4.28 8.22 -24.72
CA ARG A 178 -4.78 9.00 -25.87
C ARG A 178 -5.54 10.28 -25.49
N PRO A 179 -6.40 10.30 -24.45
CA PRO A 179 -7.13 11.52 -24.07
C PRO A 179 -6.22 12.69 -23.64
N VAL A 180 -5.07 12.40 -23.03
CA VAL A 180 -4.12 13.42 -22.53
C VAL A 180 -2.90 13.59 -23.46
N TRP A 181 -2.66 12.63 -24.35
CA TRP A 181 -1.62 12.64 -25.36
C TRP A 181 -2.14 12.05 -26.68
N PRO A 182 -2.81 12.86 -27.53
CA PRO A 182 -3.49 12.37 -28.73
C PRO A 182 -2.57 11.67 -29.75
N GLY A 183 -1.31 12.10 -29.84
CA GLY A 183 -0.30 11.52 -30.74
C GLY A 183 0.46 10.31 -30.21
N VAL A 184 -0.03 9.66 -29.14
CA VAL A 184 0.64 8.49 -28.55
C VAL A 184 0.57 7.29 -29.48
N THR A 185 1.70 6.62 -29.70
CA THR A 185 1.82 5.39 -30.49
C THR A 185 2.51 4.30 -29.69
N ARG A 186 2.37 3.04 -30.12
CA ARG A 186 3.08 1.89 -29.52
C ARG A 186 4.60 2.15 -29.41
N ALA A 187 5.20 2.70 -30.48
CA ALA A 187 6.63 3.00 -30.53
C ALA A 187 7.02 4.05 -29.48
N THR A 188 6.23 5.12 -29.34
CA THR A 188 6.50 6.15 -28.34
C THR A 188 6.34 5.63 -26.91
N VAL A 189 5.35 4.78 -26.63
CA VAL A 189 5.19 4.15 -25.31
C VAL A 189 6.39 3.26 -24.98
N GLN A 190 6.79 2.41 -25.93
CA GLN A 190 7.94 1.52 -25.77
C GLN A 190 9.23 2.30 -25.51
N TRP A 191 9.48 3.37 -26.27
CA TRP A 191 10.62 4.26 -26.06
C TRP A 191 10.62 4.89 -24.67
N ASN A 192 9.47 5.36 -24.18
CA ASN A 192 9.35 5.93 -22.84
C ASN A 192 9.60 4.88 -21.75
N ILE A 193 9.15 3.64 -21.93
CA ILE A 193 9.48 2.51 -21.03
C ILE A 193 10.99 2.27 -20.99
N ASP A 194 11.66 2.30 -22.14
CA ASP A 194 13.11 2.13 -22.22
C ASP A 194 13.88 3.29 -21.60
N TYR A 195 13.38 4.51 -21.76
CA TYR A 195 13.93 5.72 -21.14
C TYR A 195 13.77 5.72 -19.63
N LEU A 196 12.59 5.32 -19.12
CA LEU A 196 12.34 5.11 -17.70
C LEU A 196 13.33 4.10 -17.09
N ALA A 197 13.62 3.00 -17.78
CA ALA A 197 14.57 2.01 -17.28
C ALA A 197 15.98 2.59 -17.09
N VAL A 198 16.38 3.57 -17.90
CA VAL A 198 17.65 4.31 -17.72
C VAL A 198 17.54 5.27 -16.53
N LYS A 199 16.47 6.08 -16.46
CA LYS A 199 16.23 7.04 -15.38
C LYS A 199 16.11 6.39 -14.00
N MET A 200 15.56 5.18 -13.95
CA MET A 200 15.38 4.37 -12.75
C MET A 200 16.54 3.42 -12.49
N ARG A 201 17.64 3.53 -13.27
CA ARG A 201 18.88 2.77 -13.09
C ARG A 201 18.68 1.24 -13.10
N LEU A 202 17.68 0.77 -13.85
CA LEU A 202 17.34 -0.65 -13.99
C LEU A 202 18.17 -1.38 -15.06
N LYS A 203 18.94 -0.65 -15.87
CA LYS A 203 19.92 -1.26 -16.77
C LYS A 203 21.27 -1.37 -16.04
N PRO A 204 21.93 -2.54 -16.05
CA PRO A 204 23.30 -2.64 -15.55
C PRO A 204 24.20 -1.66 -16.32
N ARG A 205 25.23 -1.15 -15.64
CA ARG A 205 26.29 -0.35 -16.25
C ARG A 205 26.93 -1.18 -17.39
N PRO A 206 27.29 -0.59 -18.55
CA PRO A 206 27.78 -1.33 -19.71
C PRO A 206 28.98 -2.27 -19.45
N ASP A 207 29.74 -2.04 -18.38
CA ASP A 207 30.92 -2.85 -18.00
C ASP A 207 30.59 -4.12 -17.20
N ALA A 208 29.31 -4.39 -16.90
CA ALA A 208 28.88 -5.64 -16.29
C ALA A 208 28.14 -6.48 -17.34
N ALA A 209 28.88 -6.95 -18.34
CA ALA A 209 28.39 -7.98 -19.23
C ALA A 209 28.46 -9.33 -18.51
N ASP A 210 27.32 -9.81 -18.04
CA ASP A 210 27.03 -11.23 -18.12
C ASP A 210 25.56 -11.45 -18.46
N LEU A 211 25.36 -12.38 -19.38
CA LEU A 211 24.12 -12.72 -20.08
C LEU A 211 23.00 -13.12 -19.12
N GLY A 212 22.27 -12.15 -18.59
CA GLY A 212 21.00 -12.38 -17.89
C GLY A 212 19.85 -12.69 -18.86
N PRO A 213 18.91 -13.58 -18.51
CA PRO A 213 17.79 -13.94 -19.37
C PRO A 213 16.98 -12.71 -19.80
N ARG A 214 16.57 -12.71 -21.07
CA ARG A 214 15.79 -11.65 -21.76
C ARG A 214 14.79 -10.97 -20.81
N VAL A 215 14.79 -9.63 -20.84
CA VAL A 215 14.05 -8.71 -19.95
C VAL A 215 12.51 -8.83 -20.08
N ASN A 216 11.95 -10.00 -19.83
CA ASN A 216 10.50 -10.28 -19.77
C ASN A 216 9.84 -9.72 -18.50
N GLY A 217 10.52 -8.82 -17.79
CA GLY A 217 10.08 -8.20 -16.53
C GLY A 217 10.40 -6.71 -16.41
N LYS A 218 10.71 -6.00 -17.52
CA LYS A 218 11.07 -4.57 -17.46
C LYS A 218 9.95 -3.72 -16.86
N LYS A 219 8.73 -3.85 -17.39
CA LYS A 219 7.54 -3.16 -16.86
C LYS A 219 7.32 -3.53 -15.39
N THR A 220 7.49 -4.80 -15.04
CA THR A 220 7.38 -5.28 -13.65
C THR A 220 8.40 -4.63 -12.75
N SER A 221 9.66 -4.55 -13.17
CA SER A 221 10.73 -3.92 -12.38
C SER A 221 10.49 -2.42 -12.22
N LEU A 222 10.03 -1.74 -13.27
CA LEU A 222 9.65 -0.32 -13.22
C LEU A 222 8.53 -0.08 -12.21
N VAL A 223 7.41 -0.82 -12.33
CA VAL A 223 6.25 -0.65 -11.44
C VAL A 223 6.61 -1.04 -10.01
N SER A 224 7.29 -2.15 -9.81
CA SER A 224 7.72 -2.57 -8.47
C SER A 224 8.64 -1.54 -7.81
N LEU A 225 9.58 -0.95 -8.55
CA LEU A 225 10.48 0.07 -7.99
C LEU A 225 9.75 1.40 -7.75
N ALA A 226 8.88 1.80 -8.69
CA ALA A 226 8.12 3.04 -8.57
C ALA A 226 7.19 3.01 -7.35
N LEU A 227 6.44 1.92 -7.15
CA LEU A 227 5.54 1.77 -6.01
C LEU A 227 6.31 1.56 -4.70
N ARG A 228 7.44 0.85 -4.71
CA ARG A 228 8.22 0.60 -3.48
C ARG A 228 8.82 1.87 -2.87
N PHE A 229 9.11 2.87 -3.69
CA PHE A 229 9.74 4.12 -3.27
C PHE A 229 8.83 5.33 -3.48
N ASP A 230 7.53 5.10 -3.67
CA ASP A 230 6.51 6.15 -3.86
C ASP A 230 6.90 7.18 -4.93
N LEU A 231 7.56 6.72 -6.00
CA LEU A 231 7.95 7.58 -7.13
C LEU A 231 6.74 8.02 -7.95
N VAL A 232 5.64 7.28 -7.82
CA VAL A 232 4.32 7.61 -8.36
C VAL A 232 3.27 7.24 -7.31
N GLY A 233 2.40 8.19 -6.95
CA GLY A 233 1.28 7.99 -6.04
C GLY A 233 -0.09 8.20 -6.70
N GLU A 234 -1.16 8.06 -5.92
CA GLU A 234 -2.53 8.29 -6.40
C GLU A 234 -2.75 9.72 -6.92
N HIS A 235 -2.12 10.72 -6.29
CA HIS A 235 -2.21 12.11 -6.71
C HIS A 235 -1.68 12.34 -8.14
N ASP A 236 -0.69 11.55 -8.58
CA ASP A 236 -0.13 11.63 -9.93
C ASP A 236 -1.10 11.10 -11.00
N LEU A 237 -2.13 10.31 -10.61
CA LEU A 237 -3.16 9.83 -11.53
C LEU A 237 -4.02 10.97 -12.09
N THR A 238 -4.05 12.13 -11.42
CA THR A 238 -4.70 13.34 -11.94
C THR A 238 -4.13 13.77 -13.29
N HIS A 239 -2.84 13.49 -13.56
CA HIS A 239 -2.22 13.76 -14.86
C HIS A 239 -2.76 12.89 -16.00
N LEU A 240 -3.49 11.81 -15.68
CA LEU A 240 -4.12 10.92 -16.65
C LEU A 240 -5.61 11.26 -16.89
N ALA A 241 -6.17 12.22 -16.16
CA ALA A 241 -7.53 12.69 -16.39
C ALA A 241 -7.54 13.62 -17.63
N PRO A 242 -8.52 13.48 -18.55
CA PRO A 242 -8.70 14.44 -19.62
C PRO A 242 -8.97 15.83 -19.03
N ARG A 243 -8.33 16.86 -19.61
CA ARG A 243 -8.58 18.26 -19.28
C ARG A 243 -9.81 18.77 -20.02
#